data_AF-A0A8C7XMM1-F1
#
_entry.id   AF-A0A8C7XMM1-F1
#
_cell.length_a   1.000
_cell.length_b   1.000
_cell.length_c   1.000
_cell.angle_alpha   90.00
_cell.angle_beta   90.00
_cell.angle_gamma   90.00
#
_symmetry.space_group_name_H-M   'P 1'
#
loop_
_entity.id
_entity.type
_entity.pdbx_description
1 polymer ?
#
loop_
_entity_poly.entity_id
_entity_poly.type
_entity_poly.pdbx_seq_one_letter_code
_entity_poly.pdbx_strand_id
1 'polypeptide(L)'
;MQDLSRCPRNLLVCERSSFQNEKNRVSAQVEQMHFNYKVSLLLPDCSSAPSYLDETLKSFNSFYLIKKLPIYKLLNENFLRSAVYNGSVYGLSHQTRIDEDNCVSLMPNGILTLSLDKDSFELLGFEGKPSRFNHRRRSRFVVTVNLTDSCMAPGRRNYLRLLEGLKSRLPLQTDFLLSHHPGGGASLHPLLSCCDWSEHQPEVKFRSLTNVSFPVPESCDPHSFLQWLGAVESGVSGENSSNSFLSSLICPEPKTQTNCALSACVSGMLLPQDIQRLIGQLRSHLEQVQSWAVLTVHGFADSPVSWGGREHGFLRGGENFYSLLMSHDHTYHLHLAAGAHDACPP
;
A
#
# COMPACT_ATOMS: atom_id res chain seq x y z
N MET A 1 -33.12 -13.40 -6.81
CA MET A 1 -33.46 -12.01 -6.42
C MET A 1 -33.14 -11.67 -4.96
N GLN A 2 -32.82 -12.63 -4.08
CA GLN A 2 -32.53 -12.35 -2.65
C GLN A 2 -31.08 -11.92 -2.33
N ASP A 3 -30.12 -12.05 -3.25
CA ASP A 3 -28.70 -11.72 -2.98
C ASP A 3 -28.31 -10.24 -3.22
N LEU A 4 -29.23 -9.40 -3.71
CA LEU A 4 -28.94 -7.98 -4.00
C LEU A 4 -29.09 -7.04 -2.78
N SER A 5 -29.66 -7.51 -1.67
CA SER A 5 -29.88 -6.70 -0.46
C SER A 5 -28.83 -6.89 0.62
N ARG A 6 -27.84 -7.76 0.43
CA ARG A 6 -26.77 -7.96 1.41
C ARG A 6 -25.67 -6.93 1.20
N CYS A 7 -25.51 -6.02 2.15
CA CYS A 7 -24.38 -5.10 2.15
C CYS A 7 -23.07 -5.91 2.15
N PRO A 8 -22.10 -5.57 1.28
CA PRO A 8 -20.77 -6.12 1.39
C PRO A 8 -20.22 -5.75 2.77
N ARG A 9 -19.53 -6.70 3.42
CA ARG A 9 -18.84 -6.42 4.67
C ARG A 9 -17.79 -5.35 4.38
N ASN A 10 -17.71 -4.31 5.20
CA ASN A 10 -16.60 -3.35 5.18
C ASN A 10 -16.22 -3.12 6.64
N LEU A 11 -14.94 -2.99 6.93
CA LEU A 11 -14.47 -2.75 8.29
C LEU A 11 -13.65 -1.46 8.32
N LEU A 12 -14.12 -0.52 9.14
CA LEU A 12 -13.42 0.72 9.43
C LEU A 12 -13.06 0.70 10.92
N VAL A 13 -11.77 0.80 11.22
CA VAL A 13 -11.27 0.98 12.60
C VAL A 13 -10.85 2.42 12.75
N CYS A 14 -11.29 3.07 13.83
CA CYS A 14 -10.96 4.45 14.13
C CYS A 14 -10.31 4.51 15.51
N GLU A 15 -9.09 5.00 15.56
CA GLU A 15 -8.31 5.14 16.78
C GLU A 15 -7.92 6.61 16.99
N ARG A 16 -7.91 7.04 18.26
CA ARG A 16 -7.40 8.35 18.65
C ARG A 16 -6.27 8.15 19.65
N SER A 17 -5.16 8.83 19.46
CA SER A 17 -4.01 8.79 20.37
C SER A 17 -3.13 10.03 20.16
N SER A 18 -1.94 10.01 20.74
CA SER A 18 -0.92 11.05 20.57
C SER A 18 0.42 10.42 20.20
N PHE A 19 1.21 11.10 19.38
CA PHE A 19 2.56 10.68 19.07
C PHE A 19 3.50 10.69 20.29
N GLN A 20 3.13 11.42 21.35
CA GLN A 20 3.87 11.48 22.61
C GLN A 20 3.50 10.34 23.58
N ASN A 21 2.43 9.58 23.28
CA ASN A 21 2.01 8.46 24.12
C ASN A 21 3.01 7.29 23.98
N GLU A 22 3.45 6.71 25.09
CA GLU A 22 4.33 5.53 25.10
C GLU A 22 3.74 4.33 24.35
N LYS A 23 2.40 4.24 24.28
CA LYS A 23 1.67 3.19 23.56
C LYS A 23 1.37 3.55 22.12
N ASN A 24 1.94 4.62 21.55
CA ASN A 24 1.77 4.99 20.15
C ASN A 24 2.20 3.84 19.22
N ARG A 25 1.36 3.52 18.23
CA ARG A 25 1.57 2.41 17.29
C ARG A 25 1.63 2.85 15.83
N VAL A 26 1.62 4.15 15.52
CA VAL A 26 1.57 4.63 14.13
C VAL A 26 2.69 4.01 13.29
N SER A 27 3.93 4.03 13.77
CA SER A 27 5.06 3.45 13.03
C SER A 27 4.86 1.95 12.75
N ALA A 28 4.40 1.19 13.75
CA ALA A 28 4.11 -0.23 13.61
C ALA A 28 2.93 -0.51 12.66
N GLN A 29 1.90 0.33 12.67
CA GLN A 29 0.75 0.23 11.76
C GLN A 29 1.15 0.57 10.32
N VAL A 30 1.97 1.61 10.12
CA VAL A 30 2.54 1.96 8.80
C VAL A 30 3.38 0.81 8.24
N GLU A 31 4.19 0.16 9.09
CA GLU A 31 5.03 -0.97 8.67
C GLU A 31 4.24 -2.21 8.29
N GLN A 32 3.03 -2.40 8.82
CA GLN A 32 2.19 -3.53 8.48
C GLN A 32 1.60 -3.46 7.07
N MET A 33 1.56 -2.28 6.43
CA MET A 33 1.21 -2.12 5.02
C MET A 33 2.47 -2.07 4.17
N HIS A 34 2.92 -3.24 3.72
CA HIS A 34 4.18 -3.36 2.99
C HIS A 34 4.13 -2.79 1.56
N PHE A 35 2.97 -2.85 0.91
CA PHE A 35 2.80 -2.47 -0.50
C PHE A 35 1.90 -1.25 -0.62
N ASN A 36 2.52 -0.06 -0.73
CA ASN A 36 1.83 1.23 -0.81
C ASN A 36 1.90 1.77 -2.24
N TYR A 37 0.77 2.17 -2.80
CA TYR A 37 0.65 2.68 -4.17
C TYR A 37 0.59 4.21 -4.22
N LYS A 38 -0.24 4.82 -3.36
CA LYS A 38 -0.54 6.26 -3.41
C LYS A 38 -0.54 6.86 -2.02
N VAL A 39 0.10 8.00 -1.86
CA VAL A 39 0.04 8.85 -0.66
C VAL A 39 -0.61 10.18 -1.06
N SER A 40 -1.77 10.48 -0.50
CA SER A 40 -2.46 11.77 -0.62
C SER A 40 -2.22 12.57 0.66
N LEU A 41 -1.86 13.85 0.53
CA LEU A 41 -1.68 14.79 1.63
C LEU A 41 -2.60 15.99 1.41
N LEU A 42 -3.33 16.38 2.45
CA LEU A 42 -4.15 17.58 2.49
C LEU A 42 -3.67 18.50 3.63
N LEU A 43 -3.27 19.70 3.27
CA LEU A 43 -2.78 20.75 4.16
C LEU A 43 -3.67 21.99 4.05
N PRO A 44 -4.45 22.34 5.08
CA PRO A 44 -5.19 23.59 5.15
C PRO A 44 -4.25 24.81 5.16
N ASP A 45 -4.77 25.96 4.74
CA ASP A 45 -4.11 27.27 4.80
C ASP A 45 -2.74 27.35 4.09
N CYS A 46 -2.48 26.40 3.19
CA CYS A 46 -1.28 26.33 2.37
C CYS A 46 -1.65 26.46 0.89
N SER A 47 -1.08 27.43 0.18
CA SER A 47 -1.28 27.56 -1.27
C SER A 47 -0.24 26.79 -2.09
N SER A 48 0.94 26.55 -1.50
CA SER A 48 2.07 25.80 -2.07
C SER A 48 2.74 24.95 -0.98
N ALA A 49 3.49 23.92 -1.39
CA ALA A 49 4.24 23.08 -0.46
C ALA A 49 5.42 23.87 0.15
N PRO A 50 5.61 23.85 1.49
CA PRO A 50 6.86 24.26 2.10
C PRO A 50 8.04 23.51 1.49
N SER A 51 9.19 24.18 1.29
CA SER A 51 10.33 23.63 0.54
C SER A 51 10.79 22.26 1.05
N TYR A 52 10.90 22.08 2.35
CA TYR A 52 11.30 20.82 2.96
C TYR A 52 10.26 19.70 2.77
N LEU A 53 8.96 20.02 2.70
CA LEU A 53 7.92 19.04 2.39
C LEU A 53 7.94 18.67 0.91
N ASP A 54 8.13 19.66 0.02
CA ASP A 54 8.30 19.43 -1.42
C ASP A 54 9.51 18.53 -1.70
N GLU A 55 10.67 18.82 -1.08
CA GLU A 55 11.87 17.99 -1.13
C GLU A 55 11.60 16.59 -0.58
N THR A 56 10.90 16.48 0.55
CA THR A 56 10.56 15.18 1.15
C THR A 56 9.72 14.35 0.20
N LEU A 57 8.65 14.91 -0.37
CA LEU A 57 7.75 14.24 -1.33
C LEU A 57 8.48 13.80 -2.60
N LYS A 58 9.39 14.64 -3.12
CA LYS A 58 10.20 14.34 -4.31
C LYS A 58 11.37 13.38 -4.05
N SER A 59 11.73 13.16 -2.79
CA SER A 59 12.85 12.29 -2.40
C SER A 59 12.43 10.87 -2.01
N PHE A 60 11.18 10.47 -2.29
CA PHE A 60 10.75 9.08 -2.11
C PHE A 60 11.63 8.15 -2.96
N ASN A 61 11.89 6.95 -2.46
CA ASN A 61 12.83 6.04 -3.14
C ASN A 61 12.36 5.69 -4.55
N SER A 62 13.32 5.53 -5.46
CA SER A 62 13.08 4.92 -6.77
C SER A 62 12.55 3.49 -6.62
N PHE A 63 11.90 3.02 -7.67
CA PHE A 63 11.56 1.62 -7.84
C PHE A 63 11.87 1.16 -9.26
N TYR A 64 11.99 -0.15 -9.44
CA TYR A 64 12.39 -0.77 -10.70
C TYR A 64 11.23 -1.60 -11.24
N LEU A 65 10.99 -1.50 -12.54
CA LEU A 65 10.09 -2.40 -13.28
C LEU A 65 10.94 -3.36 -14.11
N ILE A 66 10.91 -4.63 -13.76
CA ILE A 66 11.57 -5.71 -14.50
C ILE A 66 10.57 -6.36 -15.44
N LYS A 67 10.86 -6.41 -16.74
CA LYS A 67 9.99 -7.00 -17.76
C LYS A 67 10.17 -8.51 -17.84
N LYS A 68 9.06 -9.25 -17.85
CA LYS A 68 9.02 -10.72 -18.01
C LYS A 68 10.01 -11.46 -17.10
N LEU A 69 10.10 -11.06 -15.83
CA LEU A 69 10.99 -11.67 -14.85
C LEU A 69 10.62 -13.15 -14.66
N PRO A 70 11.53 -14.10 -14.94
CA PRO A 70 11.35 -15.48 -14.53
C PRO A 70 11.48 -15.58 -13.00
N ILE A 71 10.43 -16.04 -12.33
CA ILE A 71 10.33 -15.96 -10.86
C ILE A 71 11.43 -16.76 -10.15
N TYR A 72 11.93 -17.84 -10.76
CA TYR A 72 13.05 -18.61 -10.21
C TYR A 72 14.32 -17.76 -10.01
N LYS A 73 14.48 -16.63 -10.72
CA LYS A 73 15.62 -15.72 -10.53
C LYS A 73 15.63 -15.02 -9.17
N LEU A 74 14.47 -14.90 -8.50
CA LEU A 74 14.40 -14.43 -7.11
C LEU A 74 15.08 -15.38 -6.12
N LEU A 75 15.36 -16.62 -6.54
CA LEU A 75 16.11 -17.61 -5.75
C LEU A 75 17.63 -17.55 -6.01
N ASN A 76 18.10 -16.65 -6.88
CA ASN A 76 19.54 -16.55 -7.16
C ASN A 76 20.32 -16.25 -5.87
N GLU A 77 21.36 -17.03 -5.61
CA GLU A 77 22.13 -16.95 -4.37
C GLU A 77 22.75 -15.56 -4.12
N ASN A 78 23.24 -14.89 -5.17
CA ASN A 78 23.82 -13.55 -5.02
C ASN A 78 22.74 -12.51 -4.69
N PHE A 79 21.56 -12.60 -5.32
CA PHE A 79 20.43 -11.75 -5.01
C PHE A 79 19.90 -11.98 -3.58
N LEU A 80 19.79 -13.25 -3.16
CA LEU A 80 19.38 -13.59 -1.80
C LEU A 80 20.34 -12.97 -0.78
N ARG A 81 21.65 -13.13 -0.98
CA ARG A 81 22.68 -12.57 -0.09
C ARG A 81 22.69 -11.05 -0.10
N SER A 82 22.61 -10.40 -1.27
CA SER A 82 22.76 -8.95 -1.38
C SER A 82 21.50 -8.18 -0.95
N ALA A 83 20.32 -8.70 -1.27
CA ALA A 83 19.07 -7.96 -1.14
C ALA A 83 18.17 -8.51 -0.02
N VAL A 84 17.97 -9.83 0.02
CA VAL A 84 16.99 -10.48 0.92
C VAL A 84 17.55 -10.67 2.33
N TYR A 85 18.81 -11.08 2.45
CA TYR A 85 19.46 -11.30 3.75
C TYR A 85 20.04 -10.00 4.33
N ASN A 86 20.35 -9.03 3.48
CA ASN A 86 20.97 -7.76 3.83
C ASN A 86 20.04 -6.59 3.46
N GLY A 87 18.90 -6.53 4.14
CA GLY A 87 17.92 -5.45 4.00
C GLY A 87 16.51 -5.98 3.76
N SER A 88 15.69 -5.13 3.16
CA SER A 88 14.25 -5.31 2.98
C SER A 88 13.92 -5.15 1.50
N VAL A 89 13.55 -6.25 0.85
CA VAL A 89 13.07 -6.23 -0.54
C VAL A 89 11.55 -6.09 -0.54
N TYR A 90 11.06 -5.18 -1.36
CA TYR A 90 9.64 -5.05 -1.66
C TYR A 90 9.46 -5.41 -3.12
N GLY A 91 8.80 -6.53 -3.39
CA GLY A 91 8.59 -7.04 -4.74
C GLY A 91 7.14 -7.39 -4.99
N LEU A 92 6.59 -6.99 -6.14
CA LEU A 92 5.19 -7.24 -6.49
C LEU A 92 5.01 -7.47 -7.99
N SER A 93 4.22 -8.47 -8.38
CA SER A 93 3.81 -8.65 -9.77
C SER A 93 2.98 -7.46 -10.25
N HIS A 94 3.22 -7.03 -11.48
CA HIS A 94 2.63 -5.83 -12.07
C HIS A 94 1.60 -6.20 -13.14
N GLN A 95 0.48 -5.49 -13.16
CA GLN A 95 -0.62 -5.71 -14.12
C GLN A 95 -1.18 -7.15 -14.09
N THR A 96 -1.13 -7.78 -12.93
CA THR A 96 -1.73 -9.10 -12.67
C THR A 96 -2.90 -8.92 -11.72
N ARG A 97 -4.09 -9.38 -12.11
CA ARG A 97 -5.29 -9.32 -11.26
C ARG A 97 -5.34 -10.52 -10.35
N ILE A 98 -5.50 -10.32 -9.04
CA ILE A 98 -5.35 -11.42 -8.06
C ILE A 98 -6.47 -12.47 -8.13
N ASP A 99 -7.64 -12.15 -8.71
CA ASP A 99 -8.72 -13.09 -9.06
C ASP A 99 -8.36 -14.02 -10.19
N GLU A 100 -7.69 -13.48 -11.20
CA GLU A 100 -7.63 -14.10 -12.52
C GLU A 100 -6.23 -14.64 -12.83
N ASP A 101 -5.20 -13.86 -12.51
CA ASP A 101 -3.82 -14.09 -12.91
C ASP A 101 -2.98 -14.69 -11.78
N ASN A 102 -1.89 -15.38 -12.12
CA ASN A 102 -0.90 -15.77 -11.13
C ASN A 102 -0.16 -14.53 -10.61
N CYS A 103 -0.21 -14.30 -9.30
CA CYS A 103 0.37 -13.13 -8.65
C CYS A 103 1.52 -13.53 -7.72
N VAL A 104 2.53 -12.68 -7.64
CA VAL A 104 3.77 -12.94 -6.88
C VAL A 104 4.09 -11.73 -6.03
N SER A 105 4.45 -11.96 -4.77
CA SER A 105 4.99 -10.90 -3.91
C SER A 105 6.20 -11.39 -3.12
N LEU A 106 7.14 -10.49 -2.88
CA LEU A 106 8.28 -10.69 -2.00
C LEU A 106 8.22 -9.60 -0.93
N MET A 107 7.96 -10.02 0.30
CA MET A 107 7.83 -9.13 1.46
C MET A 107 9.21 -8.79 2.06
N PRO A 108 9.31 -7.68 2.81
CA PRO A 108 10.58 -7.23 3.41
C PRO A 108 11.20 -8.23 4.40
N ASN A 109 10.41 -9.12 4.98
CA ASN A 109 10.89 -10.20 5.84
C ASN A 109 11.39 -11.44 5.09
N GLY A 110 11.55 -11.35 3.76
CA GLY A 110 12.03 -12.43 2.89
C GLY A 110 11.01 -13.53 2.62
N ILE A 111 9.73 -13.30 2.91
CA ILE A 111 8.66 -14.23 2.55
C ILE A 111 8.23 -13.99 1.10
N LEU A 112 8.43 -15.02 0.27
CA LEU A 112 7.92 -15.10 -1.09
C LEU A 112 6.54 -15.76 -1.07
N THR A 113 5.54 -15.07 -1.60
CA THR A 113 4.16 -15.55 -1.72
C THR A 113 3.76 -15.66 -3.19
N LEU A 114 3.30 -16.84 -3.59
CA LEU A 114 2.73 -17.12 -4.91
C LEU A 114 1.23 -17.37 -4.73
N SER A 115 0.39 -16.53 -5.34
CA SER A 115 -1.04 -16.75 -5.48
C SER A 115 -1.28 -17.34 -6.86
N LEU A 116 -1.63 -18.62 -6.90
CA LEU A 116 -1.67 -19.42 -8.11
C LEU A 116 -3.08 -19.90 -8.42
N ASP A 117 -3.39 -20.04 -9.71
CA ASP A 117 -4.51 -20.85 -10.15
C ASP A 117 -4.25 -22.34 -9.85
N LYS A 118 -5.30 -23.16 -10.01
CA LYS A 118 -5.24 -24.59 -9.73
C LYS A 118 -4.17 -25.32 -10.55
N ASP A 119 -4.12 -25.07 -11.85
CA ASP A 119 -3.26 -25.81 -12.77
C ASP A 119 -1.78 -25.48 -12.50
N SER A 120 -1.49 -24.20 -12.30
CA SER A 120 -0.18 -23.68 -11.94
C SER A 120 0.30 -24.21 -10.59
N PHE A 121 -0.59 -24.29 -9.60
CA PHE A 121 -0.29 -24.89 -8.30
C PHE A 121 0.07 -26.38 -8.41
N GLU A 122 -0.72 -27.15 -9.17
CA GLU A 122 -0.47 -28.58 -9.41
C GLU A 122 0.83 -28.82 -10.18
N LEU A 123 1.13 -28.00 -11.19
CA LEU A 123 2.40 -28.05 -11.94
C LEU A 123 3.60 -27.68 -11.07
N LEU A 124 3.49 -26.64 -10.24
CA LEU A 124 4.56 -26.24 -9.33
C LEU A 124 4.94 -27.39 -8.39
N GLY A 125 3.95 -28.13 -7.88
CA GLY A 125 4.16 -29.31 -7.05
C GLY A 125 4.86 -28.99 -5.71
N PHE A 126 4.61 -27.80 -5.17
CA PHE A 126 5.17 -27.32 -3.90
C PHE A 126 4.08 -27.20 -2.83
N GLU A 127 4.46 -27.23 -1.56
CA GLU A 127 3.51 -27.16 -0.45
C GLU A 127 2.83 -25.78 -0.40
N GLY A 128 1.51 -25.80 -0.25
CA GLY A 128 0.67 -24.61 -0.16
C GLY A 128 -0.71 -24.96 0.35
N LYS A 129 -1.60 -23.97 0.37
CA LYS A 129 -2.97 -24.10 0.89
C LYS A 129 -3.97 -23.48 -0.07
N PRO A 130 -5.22 -23.96 -0.13
CA PRO A 130 -6.28 -23.24 -0.82
C PRO A 130 -6.40 -21.81 -0.25
N SER A 131 -6.54 -20.81 -1.12
CA SER A 131 -6.80 -19.44 -0.67
C SER A 131 -8.06 -19.37 0.18
N ARG A 132 -8.06 -18.45 1.16
CA ARG A 132 -9.23 -18.17 1.99
C ARG A 132 -10.37 -17.52 1.20
N PHE A 133 -10.06 -16.92 0.05
CA PHE A 133 -11.00 -16.16 -0.78
C PHE A 133 -11.50 -16.96 -1.99
N ASN A 134 -11.64 -18.27 -1.80
CA ASN A 134 -12.29 -19.12 -2.78
C ASN A 134 -13.82 -18.98 -2.69
N HIS A 135 -14.48 -18.87 -3.84
CA HIS A 135 -15.93 -19.04 -3.94
C HIS A 135 -16.31 -20.53 -3.83
N ARG A 136 -17.49 -20.94 -4.35
CA ARG A 136 -18.00 -22.31 -4.25
C ARG A 136 -17.04 -23.40 -4.79
N ARG A 137 -16.09 -23.06 -5.66
CA ARG A 137 -15.03 -23.95 -6.13
C ARG A 137 -13.67 -23.38 -5.73
N ARG A 138 -12.77 -24.25 -5.26
CA ARG A 138 -11.37 -23.89 -4.97
C ARG A 138 -10.64 -23.70 -6.30
N SER A 139 -10.46 -22.45 -6.70
CA SER A 139 -9.76 -22.07 -7.94
C SER A 139 -8.38 -21.46 -7.66
N ARG A 140 -8.13 -20.98 -6.44
CA ARG A 140 -6.91 -20.27 -6.06
C ARG A 140 -6.19 -20.93 -4.88
N PHE A 141 -4.87 -20.99 -4.98
CA PHE A 141 -3.97 -21.59 -4.00
C PHE A 141 -2.83 -20.65 -3.66
N VAL A 142 -2.42 -20.63 -2.40
CA VAL A 142 -1.35 -19.77 -1.89
C VAL A 142 -0.19 -20.63 -1.44
N VAL A 143 0.98 -20.38 -2.03
CA VAL A 143 2.27 -20.96 -1.65
C VAL A 143 3.07 -19.86 -0.96
N THR A 144 3.49 -20.10 0.27
CA THR A 144 4.25 -19.12 1.07
C THR A 144 5.56 -19.77 1.48
N VAL A 145 6.67 -19.11 1.16
CA VAL A 145 8.02 -19.62 1.39
C VAL A 145 8.85 -18.55 2.08
N ASN A 146 9.39 -18.86 3.26
CA ASN A 146 10.35 -17.99 3.90
C ASN A 146 11.76 -18.24 3.34
N LEU A 147 12.29 -17.32 2.53
CA LEU A 147 13.60 -17.45 1.90
C LEU A 147 14.77 -17.28 2.89
N THR A 148 14.49 -16.74 4.08
CA THR A 148 15.47 -16.59 5.18
C THR A 148 15.56 -17.83 6.07
N ASP A 149 14.65 -18.79 5.92
CA ASP A 149 14.67 -20.02 6.70
C ASP A 149 15.86 -20.91 6.30
N SER A 150 16.52 -21.50 7.31
CA SER A 150 17.62 -22.45 7.12
C SER A 150 17.30 -23.61 6.17
N CYS A 151 16.04 -24.07 6.10
CA CYS A 151 15.63 -25.12 5.18
C CYS A 151 15.55 -24.67 3.71
N MET A 152 15.48 -23.35 3.49
CA MET A 152 15.44 -22.69 2.18
C MET A 152 16.80 -22.10 1.76
N ALA A 153 17.86 -22.33 2.54
CA ALA A 153 19.21 -21.93 2.15
C ALA A 153 19.61 -22.56 0.79
N PRO A 154 20.38 -21.84 -0.06
CA PRO A 154 20.82 -22.35 -1.35
C PRO A 154 21.45 -23.76 -1.26
N GLY A 155 21.02 -24.65 -2.15
CA GLY A 155 21.46 -26.05 -2.21
C GLY A 155 20.72 -27.02 -1.27
N ARG A 156 19.85 -26.54 -0.36
CA ARG A 156 19.00 -27.42 0.46
C ARG A 156 17.88 -28.07 -0.35
N ARG A 157 17.34 -29.18 0.15
CA ARG A 157 16.29 -29.96 -0.54
C ARG A 157 15.06 -29.12 -0.90
N ASN A 158 14.55 -28.30 0.04
CA ASN A 158 13.35 -27.48 -0.21
C ASN A 158 13.64 -26.36 -1.22
N TYR A 159 14.80 -25.70 -1.11
CA TYR A 159 15.30 -24.74 -2.10
C TYR A 159 15.37 -25.34 -3.51
N LEU A 160 16.01 -26.51 -3.65
CA LEU A 160 16.15 -27.19 -4.95
C LEU A 160 14.79 -27.62 -5.52
N ARG A 161 13.87 -28.10 -4.67
CA ARG A 161 12.51 -28.48 -5.09
C ARG A 161 11.72 -27.29 -5.63
N LEU A 162 11.82 -26.12 -4.98
CA LEU A 162 11.18 -24.89 -5.42
C LEU A 162 11.82 -24.36 -6.70
N LEU A 163 13.15 -24.31 -6.76
CA LEU A 163 13.90 -23.89 -7.93
C LEU A 163 13.55 -24.73 -9.16
N GLU A 164 13.53 -26.06 -9.03
CA GLU A 164 13.13 -26.97 -10.11
C GLU A 164 11.66 -26.77 -10.52
N GLY A 165 10.79 -26.52 -9.54
CA GLY A 165 9.39 -26.22 -9.79
C GLY A 165 9.21 -24.96 -10.64
N LEU A 166 9.86 -23.87 -10.26
CA LEU A 166 9.74 -22.57 -10.95
C LEU A 166 10.57 -22.47 -12.23
N LYS A 167 11.56 -23.33 -12.43
CA LYS A 167 12.44 -23.31 -13.61
C LYS A 167 11.98 -24.27 -14.70
N SER A 168 11.54 -25.47 -14.33
CA SER A 168 11.28 -26.56 -15.28
C SER A 168 9.80 -26.90 -15.42
N ARG A 169 9.04 -26.97 -14.31
CA ARG A 169 7.63 -27.42 -14.34
C ARG A 169 6.66 -26.28 -14.61
N LEU A 170 6.84 -25.17 -13.90
CA LEU A 170 6.07 -23.94 -14.04
C LEU A 170 7.05 -22.79 -14.28
N PRO A 171 7.44 -22.52 -15.55
CA PRO A 171 8.33 -21.41 -15.90
C PRO A 171 7.59 -20.06 -15.80
N LEU A 172 7.13 -19.73 -14.58
CA LEU A 172 6.33 -18.54 -14.30
C LEU A 172 7.14 -17.27 -14.59
N GLN A 173 6.54 -16.38 -15.37
CA GLN A 173 7.09 -15.07 -15.72
C GLN A 173 6.04 -14.00 -15.46
N THR A 174 6.49 -12.84 -14.99
CA THR A 174 5.62 -11.67 -14.78
C THR A 174 6.43 -10.39 -14.90
N ASP A 175 5.77 -9.29 -15.24
CA ASP A 175 6.35 -7.98 -15.03
C ASP A 175 6.39 -7.73 -13.52
N PHE A 176 7.51 -7.24 -12.98
CA PHE A 176 7.74 -7.21 -11.54
C PHE A 176 8.22 -5.84 -11.08
N LEU A 177 7.46 -5.21 -10.19
CA LEU A 177 7.89 -4.02 -9.45
C LEU A 177 8.82 -4.44 -8.31
N LEU A 178 9.90 -3.70 -8.12
CA LEU A 178 10.93 -4.03 -7.15
C LEU A 178 11.53 -2.77 -6.53
N SER A 179 11.69 -2.75 -5.20
CA SER A 179 12.45 -1.73 -4.49
C SER A 179 13.14 -2.34 -3.26
N HIS A 180 14.12 -1.63 -2.70
CA HIS A 180 14.97 -2.14 -1.61
C HIS A 180 15.31 -1.05 -0.60
N HIS A 181 15.32 -1.43 0.68
CA HIS A 181 15.76 -0.58 1.78
C HIS A 181 16.61 -1.37 2.79
N PRO A 182 17.75 -0.86 3.28
CA PRO A 182 18.50 0.28 2.78
C PRO A 182 19.44 -0.15 1.64
N GLY A 183 19.57 0.65 0.58
CA GLY A 183 20.58 0.40 -0.47
C GLY A 183 20.08 0.52 -1.90
N GLY A 184 18.76 0.58 -2.12
CA GLY A 184 18.17 0.84 -3.43
C GLY A 184 18.70 -0.10 -4.52
N GLY A 185 19.03 0.44 -5.69
CA GLY A 185 19.47 -0.34 -6.84
C GLY A 185 20.76 -1.15 -6.64
N ALA A 186 21.68 -0.71 -5.77
CA ALA A 186 22.96 -1.38 -5.57
C ALA A 186 22.78 -2.80 -5.01
N SER A 187 21.89 -2.96 -4.03
CA SER A 187 21.54 -4.26 -3.44
C SER A 187 20.82 -5.19 -4.42
N LEU A 188 20.09 -4.60 -5.39
CA LEU A 188 19.32 -5.31 -6.40
C LEU A 188 20.13 -5.69 -7.65
N HIS A 189 21.36 -5.17 -7.77
CA HIS A 189 22.23 -5.35 -8.94
C HIS A 189 22.34 -6.81 -9.41
N PRO A 190 22.53 -7.83 -8.55
CA PRO A 190 22.64 -9.23 -9.01
C PRO A 190 21.41 -9.74 -9.79
N LEU A 191 20.22 -9.21 -9.51
CA LEU A 191 19.01 -9.53 -10.26
C LEU A 191 18.89 -8.64 -11.51
N LEU A 192 19.09 -7.33 -11.34
CA LEU A 192 18.96 -6.34 -12.42
C LEU A 192 19.96 -6.57 -13.56
N SER A 193 21.18 -7.03 -13.27
CA SER A 193 22.22 -7.26 -14.27
C SER A 193 21.91 -8.37 -15.27
N CYS A 194 20.86 -9.16 -15.04
CA CYS A 194 20.50 -10.30 -15.89
C CYS A 194 19.06 -10.23 -16.43
N CYS A 195 18.40 -9.08 -16.31
CA CYS A 195 17.02 -8.86 -16.71
C CYS A 195 16.88 -7.54 -17.47
N ASP A 196 15.80 -7.40 -18.23
CA ASP A 196 15.41 -6.13 -18.82
C ASP A 196 14.62 -5.30 -17.80
N TRP A 197 15.06 -4.08 -17.52
CA TRP A 197 14.48 -3.26 -16.46
C TRP A 197 14.52 -1.77 -16.78
N SER A 198 13.63 -1.03 -16.09
CA SER A 198 13.60 0.43 -16.09
C SER A 198 13.47 0.95 -14.66
N GLU A 199 14.19 2.01 -14.33
CA GLU A 199 14.07 2.72 -13.05
C GLU A 199 13.01 3.82 -13.18
N HIS A 200 12.18 3.95 -12.15
CA HIS A 200 11.09 4.91 -12.07
C HIS A 200 11.17 5.67 -10.76
N GLN A 201 10.90 6.97 -10.84
CA GLN A 201 10.65 7.81 -9.68
C GLN A 201 9.14 7.86 -9.41
N PRO A 202 8.72 7.91 -8.14
CA PRO A 202 7.33 8.21 -7.81
C PRO A 202 6.85 9.52 -8.43
N GLU A 203 5.66 9.51 -9.01
CA GLU A 203 5.05 10.67 -9.62
C GLU A 203 4.48 11.58 -8.53
N VAL A 204 4.93 12.83 -8.47
CA VAL A 204 4.45 13.83 -7.50
C VAL A 204 3.57 14.87 -8.20
N LYS A 205 2.36 15.08 -7.68
CA LYS A 205 1.39 16.08 -8.16
C LYS A 205 1.00 17.01 -7.03
N PHE A 206 0.93 18.30 -7.34
CA PHE A 206 0.42 19.33 -6.44
C PHE A 206 -0.81 19.97 -7.03
N ARG A 207 -1.78 20.28 -6.17
CA ARG A 207 -3.00 21.00 -6.51
C ARG A 207 -3.30 22.00 -5.40
N SER A 208 -3.37 23.27 -5.77
CA SER A 208 -3.89 24.31 -4.89
C SER A 208 -5.42 24.30 -4.99
N LEU A 209 -6.07 24.23 -3.84
CA LEU A 209 -7.52 24.27 -3.69
C LEU A 209 -7.90 25.62 -3.10
N THR A 210 -8.99 26.21 -3.57
CA THR A 210 -9.52 27.49 -3.08
C THR A 210 -10.91 27.30 -2.48
N ASN A 211 -11.22 28.11 -1.47
CA ASN A 211 -12.55 28.14 -0.82
C ASN A 211 -13.05 26.76 -0.34
N VAL A 212 -12.16 25.93 0.20
CA VAL A 212 -12.52 24.59 0.68
C VAL A 212 -13.19 24.70 2.03
N SER A 213 -14.32 24.01 2.17
CA SER A 213 -14.96 23.79 3.47
C SER A 213 -14.44 22.50 4.09
N PHE A 214 -13.99 22.62 5.34
CA PHE A 214 -13.43 21.55 6.13
C PHE A 214 -14.38 21.19 7.27
N PRO A 215 -14.76 19.91 7.44
CA PRO A 215 -15.48 19.50 8.63
C PRO A 215 -14.57 19.64 9.85
N VAL A 216 -15.12 20.08 10.97
CA VAL A 216 -14.41 20.07 12.25
C VAL A 216 -14.16 18.60 12.63
N PRO A 217 -12.91 18.12 12.64
CA PRO A 217 -12.65 16.68 12.69
C PRO A 217 -13.06 16.00 14.01
N GLU A 218 -13.15 16.76 15.10
CA GLU A 218 -13.52 16.24 16.41
C GLU A 218 -14.99 15.87 16.51
N SER A 219 -15.86 16.64 15.84
CA SER A 219 -17.32 16.53 15.85
C SER A 219 -17.89 15.78 14.64
N CYS A 220 -17.07 15.49 13.63
CA CYS A 220 -17.49 14.76 12.44
C CYS A 220 -17.43 13.25 12.68
N ASP A 221 -18.45 12.52 12.24
CA ASP A 221 -18.39 11.06 12.26
C ASP A 221 -17.32 10.56 11.26
N PRO A 222 -16.58 9.48 11.59
CA PRO A 222 -15.49 9.00 10.74
C PRO A 222 -15.90 8.64 9.31
N HIS A 223 -17.13 8.16 9.09
CA HIS A 223 -17.57 7.76 7.77
C HIS A 223 -17.82 8.97 6.87
N SER A 224 -18.52 9.98 7.39
CA SER A 224 -18.74 11.25 6.68
C SER A 224 -17.44 11.99 6.45
N PHE A 225 -16.51 11.96 7.41
CA PHE A 225 -15.18 12.55 7.25
C PHE A 225 -14.42 11.91 6.08
N LEU A 226 -14.35 10.58 6.03
CA LEU A 226 -13.66 9.86 4.95
C LEU A 226 -14.36 10.05 3.59
N GLN A 227 -15.69 10.10 3.57
CA GLN A 227 -16.45 10.37 2.35
C GLN A 227 -16.14 11.77 1.81
N TRP A 228 -16.12 12.78 2.69
CA TRP A 228 -15.74 14.15 2.33
C TRP A 228 -14.28 14.21 1.84
N LEU A 229 -13.35 13.55 2.54
CA LEU A 229 -11.94 13.53 2.17
C LEU A 229 -11.74 12.92 0.78
N GLY A 230 -12.38 11.79 0.51
CA GLY A 230 -12.34 11.15 -0.81
C GLY A 230 -12.94 12.03 -1.91
N ALA A 231 -13.98 12.81 -1.60
CA ALA A 231 -14.55 13.78 -2.54
C ALA A 231 -13.58 14.93 -2.85
N VAL A 232 -12.92 15.49 -1.83
CA VAL A 232 -11.91 16.56 -1.98
C VAL A 232 -10.71 16.06 -2.80
N GLU A 233 -10.17 14.88 -2.48
CA GLU A 233 -9.05 14.28 -3.24
C GLU A 233 -9.42 14.04 -4.70
N SER A 234 -10.68 13.63 -4.96
CA SER A 234 -11.20 13.40 -6.30
C SER A 234 -11.52 14.70 -7.06
N GLY A 235 -11.40 15.87 -6.42
CA GLY A 235 -11.74 17.17 -7.01
C GLY A 235 -13.25 17.37 -7.19
N VAL A 236 -14.09 16.66 -6.42
CA VAL A 236 -15.54 16.84 -6.44
C VAL A 236 -15.90 18.07 -5.62
N SER A 237 -16.59 19.03 -6.24
CA SER A 237 -17.07 20.22 -5.54
C SER A 237 -18.19 19.85 -4.54
N GLY A 238 -18.09 20.37 -3.33
CA GLY A 238 -19.14 20.30 -2.30
C GLY A 238 -20.18 21.41 -2.41
N GLU A 239 -20.14 22.22 -3.48
CA GLU A 239 -21.14 23.25 -3.73
C GLU A 239 -22.46 22.61 -4.18
N ASN A 240 -23.36 22.43 -3.21
CA ASN A 240 -24.73 22.01 -3.48
C ASN A 240 -25.55 23.19 -4.03
N SER A 241 -25.23 23.59 -5.27
CA SER A 241 -26.09 24.52 -6.00
C SER A 241 -27.37 23.79 -6.41
N SER A 242 -28.53 24.37 -6.11
CA SER A 242 -29.86 23.79 -6.40
C SER A 242 -30.10 23.50 -7.89
N ASN A 243 -29.21 23.96 -8.77
CA ASN A 243 -29.28 23.82 -10.22
C ASN A 243 -28.28 22.80 -10.77
N SER A 244 -27.47 22.16 -9.92
CA SER A 244 -26.49 21.15 -10.31
C SER A 244 -27.06 19.75 -10.15
N PHE A 245 -27.20 19.01 -11.26
CA PHE A 245 -27.48 17.58 -11.25
C PHE A 245 -26.24 16.73 -10.91
N LEU A 246 -25.11 17.34 -10.54
CA LEU A 246 -23.79 16.70 -10.58
C LEU A 246 -23.41 15.99 -9.27
N SER A 247 -23.72 16.55 -8.10
CA SER A 247 -23.31 15.98 -6.81
C SER A 247 -24.22 16.42 -5.67
N SER A 248 -24.65 15.46 -4.85
CA SER A 248 -25.33 15.71 -3.57
C SER A 248 -24.38 15.65 -2.37
N LEU A 249 -23.06 15.54 -2.61
CA LEU A 249 -22.07 15.52 -1.54
C LEU A 249 -21.92 16.90 -0.93
N ILE A 250 -22.02 16.97 0.40
CA ILE A 250 -21.94 18.20 1.18
C ILE A 250 -20.85 18.03 2.22
N CYS A 251 -20.10 19.10 2.51
CA CYS A 251 -19.18 19.12 3.65
C CYS A 251 -19.96 18.89 4.96
N PRO A 252 -19.57 17.92 5.80
CA PRO A 252 -20.21 17.68 7.09
C PRO A 252 -20.16 18.91 8.00
N GLU A 253 -21.22 19.11 8.78
CA GLU A 253 -21.31 20.16 9.79
C GLU A 253 -20.90 19.65 11.18
N PRO A 254 -20.31 20.48 12.05
CA PRO A 254 -19.91 21.86 11.81
C PRO A 254 -18.66 21.95 10.91
N LYS A 255 -18.58 23.00 10.08
CA LYS A 255 -17.46 23.22 9.16
C LYS A 255 -16.77 24.57 9.33
N THR A 256 -15.50 24.62 8.97
CA THR A 256 -14.67 25.82 8.86
C THR A 256 -14.28 26.04 7.41
N GLN A 257 -14.26 27.30 6.97
CA GLN A 257 -13.86 27.65 5.62
C GLN A 257 -12.43 28.19 5.62
N THR A 258 -11.59 27.69 4.72
CA THR A 258 -10.28 28.27 4.47
C THR A 258 -10.20 28.86 3.07
N ASN A 259 -9.35 29.87 2.91
CA ASN A 259 -9.14 30.54 1.62
C ASN A 259 -8.36 29.64 0.66
N CYS A 260 -7.39 28.89 1.18
CA CYS A 260 -6.57 27.97 0.40
C CYS A 260 -6.31 26.67 1.15
N ALA A 261 -6.01 25.63 0.39
CA ALA A 261 -5.47 24.38 0.88
C ALA A 261 -4.60 23.73 -0.18
N LEU A 262 -3.60 22.98 0.24
CA LEU A 262 -2.71 22.25 -0.64
C LEU A 262 -3.10 20.78 -0.61
N SER A 263 -3.37 20.23 -1.78
CA SER A 263 -3.42 18.79 -2.00
C SER A 263 -2.15 18.35 -2.72
N ALA A 264 -1.41 17.43 -2.12
CA ALA A 264 -0.26 16.77 -2.74
C ALA A 264 -0.53 15.28 -2.87
N CYS A 265 -0.06 14.67 -3.96
CA CYS A 265 -0.24 13.26 -4.24
C CYS A 265 1.07 12.68 -4.76
N VAL A 266 1.52 11.58 -4.17
CA VAL A 266 2.67 10.79 -4.62
C VAL A 266 2.16 9.41 -5.03
N SER A 267 2.47 8.96 -6.24
CA SER A 267 2.02 7.68 -6.78
C SER A 267 3.17 6.86 -7.34
N GLY A 268 3.23 5.58 -7.02
CA GLY A 268 4.30 4.68 -7.45
C GLY A 268 4.36 3.42 -6.58
N MET A 269 5.55 2.87 -6.40
CA MET A 269 5.79 1.86 -5.36
C MET A 269 6.48 2.53 -4.16
N LEU A 270 5.70 2.83 -3.13
CA LEU A 270 6.12 3.67 -2.02
C LEU A 270 6.50 2.82 -0.82
N LEU A 271 7.69 3.06 -0.26
CA LEU A 271 8.19 2.31 0.87
C LEU A 271 7.64 2.85 2.20
N PRO A 272 7.32 1.99 3.19
CA PRO A 272 6.88 2.44 4.51
C PRO A 272 7.85 3.45 5.16
N GLN A 273 9.15 3.33 4.92
CA GLN A 273 10.17 4.23 5.46
C GLN A 273 10.06 5.64 4.90
N ASP A 274 9.69 5.80 3.62
CA ASP A 274 9.45 7.12 3.02
C ASP A 274 8.24 7.80 3.64
N ILE A 275 7.19 7.02 3.90
CA ILE A 275 5.97 7.50 4.54
C ILE A 275 6.24 7.91 5.99
N GLN A 276 7.00 7.10 6.75
CA GLN A 276 7.41 7.45 8.11
C GLN A 276 8.23 8.75 8.16
N ARG A 277 9.15 8.93 7.20
CA ARG A 277 9.92 10.17 7.06
C ARG A 277 9.01 11.37 6.77
N LEU A 278 8.03 11.21 5.86
CA LEU A 278 7.04 12.25 5.57
C LEU A 278 6.20 12.60 6.79
N ILE A 279 5.72 11.60 7.54
CA ILE A 279 4.97 11.80 8.80
C ILE A 279 5.82 12.61 9.79
N GLY A 280 7.10 12.30 9.95
CA GLY A 280 8.01 13.05 10.84
C GLY A 280 8.15 14.52 10.44
N GLN A 281 8.32 14.80 9.14
CA GLN A 281 8.40 16.16 8.62
C GLN A 281 7.10 16.93 8.77
N LEU A 282 5.96 16.27 8.50
CA LEU A 282 4.63 16.85 8.69
C LEU A 282 4.37 17.23 10.13
N ARG A 283 4.71 16.37 11.10
CA ARG A 283 4.54 16.70 12.52
C ARG A 283 5.28 17.97 12.91
N SER A 284 6.56 18.06 12.52
CA SER A 284 7.39 19.24 12.78
C SER A 284 6.82 20.52 12.13
N HIS A 285 6.26 20.39 10.93
CA HIS A 285 5.57 21.50 10.25
C HIS A 285 4.33 21.96 11.01
N LEU A 286 3.47 21.02 11.40
CA LEU A 286 2.18 21.31 12.03
C LEU A 286 2.34 22.03 13.38
N GLU A 287 3.36 21.68 14.16
CA GLU A 287 3.72 22.37 15.39
C GLU A 287 4.05 23.85 15.16
N GLN A 288 4.74 24.17 14.05
CA GLN A 288 5.12 25.54 13.72
C GLN A 288 3.93 26.39 13.24
N VAL A 289 3.04 25.79 12.44
CA VAL A 289 1.89 26.51 11.84
C VAL A 289 0.63 26.47 12.70
N GLN A 290 0.64 25.72 13.81
CA GLN A 290 -0.52 25.51 14.68
C GLN A 290 -1.78 25.08 13.91
N SER A 291 -1.60 24.12 13.00
CA SER A 291 -2.66 23.61 12.12
C SER A 291 -2.76 22.08 12.20
N TRP A 292 -3.47 21.48 11.26
CA TRP A 292 -3.64 20.03 11.14
C TRP A 292 -3.39 19.59 9.69
N ALA A 293 -3.13 18.31 9.46
CA ALA A 293 -3.01 17.73 8.13
C ALA A 293 -3.68 16.36 8.08
N VAL A 294 -4.08 15.94 6.88
CA VAL A 294 -4.51 14.56 6.64
C VAL A 294 -3.59 13.91 5.64
N LEU A 295 -3.08 12.73 6.01
CA LEU A 295 -2.28 11.86 5.16
C LEU A 295 -3.08 10.58 4.91
N THR A 296 -3.48 10.32 3.67
CA THR A 296 -4.12 9.07 3.25
C THR A 296 -3.14 8.23 2.46
N VAL A 297 -2.99 6.95 2.81
CA VAL A 297 -2.14 6.01 2.08
C VAL A 297 -2.99 4.86 1.59
N HIS A 298 -2.95 4.63 0.27
CA HIS A 298 -3.62 3.52 -0.39
C HIS A 298 -2.60 2.43 -0.72
N GLY A 299 -2.95 1.18 -0.43
CA GLY A 299 -2.21 0.01 -0.87
C GLY A 299 -2.46 -0.33 -2.34
N PHE A 300 -1.74 -1.33 -2.84
CA PHE A 300 -2.07 -1.95 -4.14
C PHE A 300 -3.32 -2.82 -4.02
N ALA A 301 -4.24 -2.70 -4.97
CA ALA A 301 -5.44 -3.55 -5.05
C ALA A 301 -5.10 -5.03 -5.32
N ASP A 302 -4.16 -5.28 -6.23
CA ASP A 302 -3.83 -6.64 -6.70
C ASP A 302 -2.59 -7.23 -6.00
N SER A 303 -2.42 -6.96 -4.71
CA SER A 303 -1.33 -7.56 -3.93
C SER A 303 -1.73 -8.92 -3.36
N PRO A 304 -0.94 -10.01 -3.48
CA PRO A 304 -1.21 -11.29 -2.80
C PRO A 304 -1.38 -11.19 -1.28
N VAL A 305 -0.78 -10.15 -0.68
CA VAL A 305 -0.77 -9.93 0.76
C VAL A 305 -1.30 -8.54 1.14
N SER A 306 -2.05 -8.50 2.22
CA SER A 306 -2.60 -7.32 2.89
C SER A 306 -1.85 -7.07 4.20
N TRP A 307 -2.51 -6.39 5.15
CA TRP A 307 -2.00 -6.03 6.47
C TRP A 307 -1.28 -7.18 7.19
N GLY A 308 -0.05 -6.93 7.62
CA GLY A 308 0.74 -7.86 8.43
C GLY A 308 1.05 -9.19 7.71
N GLY A 309 1.07 -9.19 6.38
CA GLY A 309 1.39 -10.38 5.56
C GLY A 309 0.26 -11.40 5.46
N ARG A 310 -0.98 -11.00 5.76
CA ARG A 310 -2.16 -11.86 5.58
C ARG A 310 -2.55 -11.89 4.10
N GLU A 311 -3.30 -12.90 3.67
CA GLU A 311 -3.82 -12.95 2.30
C GLU A 311 -4.72 -11.72 2.04
N HIS A 312 -4.56 -11.09 0.88
CA HIS A 312 -5.44 -10.00 0.43
C HIS A 312 -6.65 -10.55 -0.31
N GLY A 313 -7.83 -10.09 0.07
CA GLY A 313 -9.10 -10.49 -0.51
C GLY A 313 -9.45 -9.65 -1.73
N PHE A 314 -9.81 -10.32 -2.82
CA PHE A 314 -10.37 -9.71 -4.01
C PHE A 314 -11.80 -10.23 -4.16
N LEU A 315 -12.80 -9.37 -4.24
CA LEU A 315 -14.15 -9.77 -4.61
C LEU A 315 -14.80 -8.70 -5.48
N ARG A 316 -15.31 -7.62 -4.87
CA ARG A 316 -15.96 -6.50 -5.58
C ARG A 316 -15.22 -5.17 -5.38
N GLY A 317 -13.95 -5.24 -4.98
CA GLY A 317 -13.20 -4.14 -4.37
C GLY A 317 -12.96 -4.38 -2.89
N GLY A 318 -11.80 -3.95 -2.41
CA GLY A 318 -11.31 -4.25 -1.06
C GLY A 318 -9.97 -3.60 -0.78
N GLU A 319 -9.69 -2.46 -1.41
CA GLU A 319 -8.42 -1.77 -1.24
C GLU A 319 -8.22 -1.40 0.23
N ASN A 320 -7.06 -1.80 0.74
CA ASN A 320 -6.62 -1.39 2.05
C ASN A 320 -6.09 0.03 1.96
N PHE A 321 -6.59 0.90 2.82
CA PHE A 321 -6.03 2.22 3.00
C PHE A 321 -6.06 2.62 4.46
N TYR A 322 -5.27 3.62 4.79
CA TYR A 322 -5.38 4.30 6.07
C TYR A 322 -5.30 5.81 5.90
N SER A 323 -6.05 6.54 6.72
CA SER A 323 -5.97 7.99 6.80
C SER A 323 -5.54 8.39 8.20
N LEU A 324 -4.48 9.18 8.26
CA LEU A 324 -3.90 9.72 9.48
C LEU A 324 -4.15 11.23 9.50
N LEU A 325 -5.12 11.65 10.31
CA LEU A 325 -5.34 13.05 10.64
C LEU A 325 -4.41 13.41 11.81
N MET A 326 -3.54 14.40 11.61
CA MET A 326 -2.55 14.84 12.58
C MET A 326 -2.81 16.29 12.96
N SER A 327 -2.70 16.59 14.25
CA SER A 327 -2.86 17.94 14.81
C SER A 327 -1.53 18.50 15.32
N HIS A 328 -1.44 19.82 15.45
CA HIS A 328 -0.25 20.52 15.97
C HIS A 328 0.14 20.14 17.41
N ASP A 329 -0.79 19.62 18.21
CA ASP A 329 -0.58 19.18 19.60
C ASP A 329 -0.11 17.72 19.69
N HIS A 330 0.31 17.16 18.55
CA HIS A 330 0.72 15.78 18.36
C HIS A 330 -0.39 14.75 18.62
N THR A 331 -1.65 15.15 18.76
CA THR A 331 -2.77 14.20 18.70
C THR A 331 -3.00 13.75 17.26
N TYR A 332 -3.53 12.54 17.10
CA TYR A 332 -3.87 12.01 15.79
C TYR A 332 -5.13 11.14 15.85
N HIS A 333 -5.87 11.14 14.74
CA HIS A 333 -6.90 10.14 14.46
C HIS A 333 -6.41 9.24 13.33
N LEU A 334 -6.42 7.93 13.57
CA LEU A 334 -6.10 6.94 12.56
C LEU A 334 -7.36 6.22 12.15
N HIS A 335 -7.63 6.23 10.85
CA HIS A 335 -8.73 5.52 10.21
C HIS A 335 -8.14 4.41 9.35
N LEU A 336 -8.38 3.15 9.71
CA LEU A 336 -7.94 1.97 8.96
C LEU A 336 -9.14 1.37 8.25
N ALA A 337 -9.11 1.34 6.93
CA ALA A 337 -10.10 0.64 6.13
C ALA A 337 -9.52 -0.67 5.63
N ALA A 338 -10.26 -1.75 5.88
CA ALA A 338 -9.96 -3.07 5.35
C ALA A 338 -11.09 -3.55 4.43
N GLY A 339 -10.69 -4.20 3.34
CA GLY A 339 -11.61 -4.87 2.44
C GLY A 339 -12.46 -5.93 3.16
N ALA A 340 -13.58 -6.29 2.55
CA ALA A 340 -14.62 -7.14 3.15
C ALA A 340 -14.17 -8.42 3.84
N HIS A 341 -13.06 -8.99 3.37
CA HIS A 341 -12.54 -10.27 3.85
C HIS A 341 -11.11 -10.16 4.39
N ASP A 342 -10.54 -8.97 4.37
CA ASP A 342 -9.23 -8.70 4.94
C ASP A 342 -9.30 -8.58 6.45
N ALA A 343 -8.21 -8.90 7.11
CA ALA A 343 -8.08 -8.63 8.52
C ALA A 343 -7.49 -7.23 8.70
N CYS A 344 -8.13 -6.45 9.57
CA CYS A 344 -7.54 -5.20 10.03
C CYS A 344 -6.63 -5.50 11.23
N PRO A 345 -5.46 -4.86 11.31
CA PRO A 345 -4.62 -4.97 12.48
C PRO A 345 -5.21 -4.27 13.72
N PRO A 346 -4.77 -4.67 14.93
CA PRO A 346 -5.22 -4.09 16.19
C PRO A 346 -4.43 -2.85 16.62
#